data_AF-A0A315Z6Q5-F1
#
_entry.id   AF-A0A315Z6Q5-F1
#
_cell.length_a   1.000
_cell.length_b   1.000
_cell.length_c   1.000
_cell.angle_alpha   90.00
_cell.angle_beta   90.00
_cell.angle_gamma   90.00
#
_symmetry.space_group_name_H-M   'P 1'
#
loop_
_entity.id
_entity.type
_entity.pdbx_description
1 polymer ?
#
loop_
_entity_poly.entity_id
_entity_poly.type
_entity_poly.pdbx_seq_one_letter_code
_entity_poly.pdbx_strand_id
1 'polypeptide(L)'
;MRIKSTIVWLSLIGILGFSSCTEDDATPKPEDINISASETAAEDAQLAFIEVEDGQTIVFGEGVFNFTNTLSMDGKKEITIIGAGKDKTFLDFNGQIAGGDGVLITNSTKIRVEGLTIRDSKGDALKTRDCNTVSFVSVGTVWSGEPRMENGAYGLYPVLCTEVYIDDCYAYGASDAGIYVGQSDKVIVKNSVAEGNVAGIEIENTTNADVFDNEAFDNTGAILVFDLPGLTKYGSSVRVFNNNCHDNNRKNFAPEGNIVANVPAGTGCMVLSTKDVEIFENTFDENNFASVIVANYLLINQQANDPLYNPFPSGIYIHDNSYTMSANITAEQPALIQQLVGVLGLYQLSQPHIFIDGIIPGVESICIQESNSSFVNLNALDQTFQSVKTDISAHDCTKDPLSEVEFSPF
;
A
#
# COMPACT_ATOMS: atom_id res chain seq x y z
N MET A 1 -40.44 17.45 89.06
CA MET A 1 -39.14 16.73 89.06
C MET A 1 -39.36 15.37 88.40
N ARG A 2 -38.80 15.16 87.18
CA ARG A 2 -38.64 13.86 86.46
C ARG A 2 -39.95 13.09 86.10
N ILE A 3 -40.22 12.55 84.91
CA ILE A 3 -39.51 12.27 83.65
C ILE A 3 -40.58 12.28 82.53
N LYS A 4 -40.25 12.83 81.35
CA LYS A 4 -41.07 12.77 80.13
C LYS A 4 -40.87 11.41 79.44
N SER A 5 -41.96 10.75 79.04
CA SER A 5 -41.95 9.60 78.13
C SER A 5 -42.42 10.06 76.75
N THR A 6 -41.56 9.91 75.74
CA THR A 6 -41.84 10.23 74.34
C THR A 6 -42.11 8.93 73.59
N ILE A 7 -43.32 8.80 73.05
CA ILE A 7 -43.75 7.71 72.18
C ILE A 7 -43.31 8.03 70.74
N VAL A 8 -42.56 7.11 70.12
CA VAL A 8 -42.13 7.16 68.72
C VAL A 8 -43.23 6.55 67.85
N TRP A 9 -43.70 7.30 66.85
CA TRP A 9 -44.57 6.83 65.77
C TRP A 9 -43.71 6.26 64.63
N LEU A 10 -43.94 5.01 64.23
CA LEU A 10 -43.45 4.44 62.98
C LEU A 10 -44.52 4.65 61.89
N SER A 11 -44.21 5.46 60.88
CA SER A 11 -44.99 5.61 59.66
C SER A 11 -44.45 4.65 58.58
N LEU A 12 -45.29 3.73 58.11
CA LEU A 12 -45.06 2.95 56.89
C LEU A 12 -45.11 3.90 55.68
N ILE A 13 -44.02 3.95 54.90
CA ILE A 13 -43.99 4.58 53.58
C ILE A 13 -44.02 3.45 52.55
N GLY A 14 -45.07 3.42 51.74
CA GLY A 14 -45.21 2.53 50.59
C GLY A 14 -44.27 2.94 49.46
N ILE A 15 -43.49 1.98 48.96
CA ILE A 15 -42.60 2.13 47.82
C ILE A 15 -43.45 1.94 46.55
N LEU A 16 -43.65 3.03 45.81
CA LEU A 16 -44.12 3.00 44.43
C LEU A 16 -42.92 2.69 43.53
N GLY A 17 -42.91 1.51 42.93
CA GLY A 17 -41.92 1.12 41.92
C GLY A 17 -42.19 1.84 40.61
N PHE A 18 -41.33 2.79 40.25
CA PHE A 18 -41.23 3.28 38.88
C PHE A 18 -40.43 2.26 38.08
N SER A 19 -41.12 1.53 37.19
CA SER A 19 -40.48 0.76 36.12
C SER A 19 -39.94 1.77 35.11
N SER A 20 -38.65 2.05 35.19
CA SER A 20 -37.90 2.75 34.15
C SER A 20 -37.62 1.75 33.04
N CYS A 21 -38.44 1.75 31.99
CA CYS A 21 -38.05 1.15 30.72
C CYS A 21 -36.98 2.07 30.12
N THR A 22 -35.73 1.66 30.23
CA THR A 22 -34.66 2.12 29.34
C THR A 22 -34.88 1.40 28.01
N GLU A 23 -35.73 1.96 27.16
CA GLU A 23 -35.63 1.68 25.73
C GLU A 23 -34.31 2.31 25.28
N ASP A 24 -33.36 1.46 24.89
CA ASP A 24 -32.24 1.86 24.05
C ASP A 24 -32.84 2.50 22.80
N ASP A 25 -32.90 3.84 22.78
CA ASP A 25 -33.11 4.62 21.57
C ASP A 25 -31.85 4.46 20.69
N ALA A 26 -31.67 3.27 20.12
CA ALA A 26 -30.82 3.09 18.97
C ALA A 26 -31.47 3.90 17.85
N THR A 27 -30.86 5.03 17.49
CA THR A 27 -31.26 5.78 16.29
C THR A 27 -31.31 4.80 15.12
N PRO A 28 -32.44 4.67 14.41
CA PRO A 28 -32.56 3.72 13.32
C PRO A 28 -31.45 4.00 12.30
N LYS A 29 -30.74 2.94 11.87
CA LYS A 29 -29.70 3.06 10.83
C LYS A 29 -30.33 3.75 9.62
N PRO A 30 -29.72 4.82 9.07
CA PRO A 30 -30.26 5.49 7.90
C PRO A 30 -30.36 4.52 6.71
N GLU A 31 -31.38 4.69 5.87
CA GLU A 31 -31.66 3.79 4.74
C GLU A 31 -30.50 3.77 3.74
N ASP A 32 -30.27 2.61 3.13
CA ASP A 32 -29.22 2.44 2.12
C ASP A 32 -29.58 3.18 0.82
N ILE A 33 -28.59 3.86 0.22
CA ILE A 33 -28.73 4.57 -1.05
C ILE A 33 -28.45 3.58 -2.19
N ASN A 34 -29.49 3.14 -2.89
CA ASN A 34 -29.38 2.13 -3.94
C ASN A 34 -29.28 2.76 -5.33
N ILE A 35 -28.23 2.42 -6.08
CA ILE A 35 -27.94 2.95 -7.41
C ILE A 35 -27.91 1.77 -8.40
N SER A 36 -28.81 1.80 -9.37
CA SER A 36 -28.85 0.81 -10.46
C SER A 36 -28.19 1.37 -11.71
N ALA A 37 -27.57 0.53 -12.52
CA ALA A 37 -27.04 0.96 -13.81
C ALA A 37 -28.15 1.48 -14.72
N SER A 38 -28.04 2.74 -15.15
CA SER A 38 -29.03 3.46 -15.94
C SER A 38 -28.36 4.66 -16.63
N GLU A 39 -29.12 5.38 -17.47
CA GLU A 39 -28.65 6.64 -18.06
C GLU A 39 -28.45 7.77 -17.01
N THR A 40 -29.11 7.69 -15.85
CA THR A 40 -29.00 8.68 -14.75
C THR A 40 -28.01 8.28 -13.67
N ALA A 41 -27.49 7.05 -13.71
CA ALA A 41 -26.75 6.47 -12.60
C ALA A 41 -25.50 7.27 -12.20
N ALA A 42 -24.90 7.99 -13.14
CA ALA A 42 -23.77 8.89 -12.86
C ALA A 42 -24.18 10.10 -12.01
N GLU A 43 -25.35 10.70 -12.31
CA GLU A 43 -25.91 11.82 -11.54
C GLU A 43 -26.38 11.33 -10.17
N ASP A 44 -27.05 10.18 -10.13
CA ASP A 44 -27.52 9.53 -8.89
C ASP A 44 -26.35 9.21 -7.95
N ALA A 45 -25.25 8.68 -8.48
CA ALA A 45 -24.04 8.40 -7.72
C ALA A 45 -23.33 9.66 -7.23
N GLN A 46 -23.26 10.71 -8.06
CA GLN A 46 -22.70 11.98 -7.59
C GLN A 46 -23.50 12.56 -6.44
N LEU A 47 -24.82 12.57 -6.56
CA LEU A 47 -25.70 13.03 -5.50
C LEU A 47 -25.50 12.19 -4.23
N ALA A 48 -25.42 10.86 -4.36
CA ALA A 48 -25.17 9.96 -3.24
C ALA A 48 -23.85 10.29 -2.53
N PHE A 49 -22.74 10.49 -3.25
CA PHE A 49 -21.45 10.82 -2.62
C PHE A 49 -21.44 12.18 -1.90
N ILE A 50 -22.24 13.14 -2.36
CA ILE A 50 -22.39 14.46 -1.75
C ILE A 50 -23.29 14.38 -0.50
N GLU A 51 -24.45 13.74 -0.64
CA GLU A 51 -25.54 13.80 0.32
C GLU A 51 -25.50 12.68 1.37
N VAL A 52 -24.69 11.63 1.18
CA VAL A 52 -24.59 10.51 2.12
C VAL A 52 -24.37 10.99 3.55
N GLU A 53 -25.19 10.52 4.48
CA GLU A 53 -25.12 10.79 5.90
C GLU A 53 -24.25 9.75 6.62
N ASP A 54 -23.72 10.12 7.79
CA ASP A 54 -22.89 9.23 8.59
C ASP A 54 -23.66 7.91 8.91
N GLY A 55 -22.98 6.78 8.75
CA GLY A 55 -23.56 5.44 8.98
C GLY A 55 -24.34 4.84 7.81
N GLN A 56 -24.49 5.55 6.68
CA GLN A 56 -25.17 5.03 5.49
C GLN A 56 -24.31 4.10 4.63
N THR A 57 -25.00 3.32 3.81
CA THR A 57 -24.40 2.47 2.78
C THR A 57 -24.83 2.93 1.40
N ILE A 58 -23.88 3.14 0.49
CA ILE A 58 -24.11 3.37 -0.94
C ILE A 58 -23.97 2.02 -1.65
N VAL A 59 -25.04 1.54 -2.27
CA VAL A 59 -25.11 0.22 -2.91
C VAL A 59 -25.18 0.40 -4.43
N PHE A 60 -24.15 -0.03 -5.14
CA PHE A 60 -24.15 -0.14 -6.60
C PHE A 60 -24.61 -1.53 -7.03
N GLY A 61 -25.63 -1.57 -7.89
CA GLY A 61 -26.06 -2.82 -8.53
C GLY A 61 -25.02 -3.40 -9.49
N GLU A 62 -25.31 -4.58 -10.04
CA GLU A 62 -24.56 -5.15 -11.16
C GLU A 62 -24.67 -4.25 -12.40
N GLY A 63 -23.56 -4.04 -13.10
CA GLY A 63 -23.51 -3.28 -14.33
C GLY A 63 -22.31 -2.34 -14.45
N VAL A 64 -22.33 -1.54 -15.52
CA VAL A 64 -21.31 -0.53 -15.83
C VAL A 64 -21.91 0.85 -15.64
N PHE A 65 -21.26 1.67 -14.82
CA PHE A 65 -21.64 3.03 -14.47
C PHE A 65 -20.63 3.98 -15.12
N ASN A 66 -21.05 4.77 -16.11
CA ASN A 66 -20.15 5.62 -16.89
C ASN A 66 -20.07 7.02 -16.29
N PHE A 67 -18.88 7.46 -15.90
CA PHE A 67 -18.65 8.74 -15.25
C PHE A 67 -17.87 9.71 -16.13
N THR A 68 -18.24 10.98 -16.04
CA THR A 68 -17.54 12.09 -16.69
C THR A 68 -16.78 12.98 -15.69
N ASN A 69 -16.99 12.78 -14.39
CA ASN A 69 -16.41 13.54 -13.29
C ASN A 69 -15.99 12.60 -12.14
N THR A 70 -15.00 12.99 -11.34
CA THR A 70 -14.62 12.30 -10.09
C THR A 70 -15.81 12.20 -9.13
N LEU A 71 -16.02 11.04 -8.50
CA LEU A 71 -16.90 10.90 -7.33
C LEU A 71 -16.15 11.34 -6.07
N SER A 72 -16.64 12.37 -5.39
CA SER A 72 -15.95 12.98 -4.25
C SER A 72 -16.77 12.94 -2.97
N MET A 73 -16.12 12.55 -1.87
CA MET A 73 -16.69 12.55 -0.53
C MET A 73 -15.70 13.20 0.46
N ASP A 74 -16.20 14.04 1.36
CA ASP A 74 -15.38 14.72 2.36
C ASP A 74 -16.05 14.72 3.74
N GLY A 75 -15.27 14.45 4.79
CA GLY A 75 -15.69 14.66 6.17
C GLY A 75 -16.77 13.70 6.68
N LYS A 76 -16.93 12.50 6.10
CA LYS A 76 -17.99 11.54 6.46
C LYS A 76 -17.50 10.47 7.42
N LYS A 77 -18.43 9.82 8.12
CA LYS A 77 -18.14 8.76 9.08
C LYS A 77 -18.96 7.51 8.84
N GLU A 78 -18.33 6.36 9.03
CA GLU A 78 -19.01 5.06 9.04
C GLU A 78 -19.75 4.78 7.71
N ILE A 79 -19.09 5.11 6.59
CA ILE A 79 -19.67 4.93 5.25
C ILE A 79 -19.20 3.62 4.64
N THR A 80 -20.15 2.85 4.11
CA THR A 80 -19.87 1.67 3.27
C THR A 80 -20.29 1.94 1.84
N ILE A 81 -19.41 1.68 0.88
CA ILE A 81 -19.69 1.72 -0.56
C ILE A 81 -19.53 0.29 -1.07
N ILE A 82 -20.61 -0.33 -1.53
CA ILE A 82 -20.61 -1.75 -1.91
C ILE A 82 -21.15 -1.96 -3.32
N GLY A 83 -20.49 -2.83 -4.09
CA GLY A 83 -20.99 -3.34 -5.37
C GLY A 83 -21.46 -4.79 -5.29
N ALA A 84 -21.95 -5.33 -6.41
CA ALA A 84 -22.40 -6.71 -6.52
C ALA A 84 -21.24 -7.74 -6.63
N GLY A 85 -19.99 -7.28 -6.64
CA GLY A 85 -18.75 -8.04 -6.81
C GLY A 85 -17.79 -7.32 -7.77
N LYS A 86 -16.47 -7.45 -7.57
CA LYS A 86 -15.43 -6.80 -8.42
C LYS A 86 -15.58 -7.12 -9.90
N ASP A 87 -16.07 -8.31 -10.24
CA ASP A 87 -16.30 -8.75 -11.62
C ASP A 87 -17.71 -8.41 -12.16
N LYS A 88 -18.53 -7.67 -11.40
CA LYS A 88 -19.95 -7.41 -11.71
C LYS A 88 -20.33 -5.94 -11.70
N THR A 89 -19.72 -5.15 -10.82
CA THR A 89 -19.98 -3.71 -10.70
C THR A 89 -18.75 -2.93 -11.14
N PHE A 90 -18.88 -2.15 -12.21
CA PHE A 90 -17.79 -1.37 -12.79
C PHE A 90 -18.12 0.12 -12.77
N LEU A 91 -17.31 0.91 -12.06
CA LEU A 91 -17.30 2.37 -12.15
C LEU A 91 -16.30 2.76 -13.24
N ASP A 92 -16.80 3.15 -14.41
CA ASP A 92 -16.04 3.37 -15.63
C ASP A 92 -15.81 4.87 -15.87
N PHE A 93 -14.55 5.28 -15.86
CA PHE A 93 -14.12 6.67 -16.02
C PHE A 93 -13.45 6.94 -17.37
N ASN A 94 -13.53 6.04 -18.35
CA ASN A 94 -12.96 6.25 -19.69
C ASN A 94 -13.53 7.53 -20.37
N GLY A 95 -14.75 7.95 -19.98
CA GLY A 95 -15.39 9.18 -20.41
C GLY A 95 -15.07 10.43 -19.57
N GLN A 96 -14.14 10.37 -18.61
CA GLN A 96 -13.87 11.44 -17.65
C GLN A 96 -13.35 12.71 -18.35
N ILE A 97 -14.02 13.84 -18.14
CA ILE A 97 -13.65 15.14 -18.70
C ILE A 97 -13.22 16.15 -17.64
N ALA A 98 -13.59 15.94 -16.37
CA ALA A 98 -13.17 16.78 -15.24
C ALA A 98 -12.82 15.95 -13.99
N GLY A 99 -11.98 16.54 -13.14
CA GLY A 99 -11.32 15.84 -12.04
C GLY A 99 -10.15 14.97 -12.54
N GLY A 100 -9.36 14.49 -11.58
CA GLY A 100 -8.23 13.59 -11.84
C GLY A 100 -8.53 12.17 -11.38
N ASP A 101 -9.09 12.02 -10.18
CA ASP A 101 -9.33 10.71 -9.59
C ASP A 101 -10.63 10.07 -10.10
N GLY A 102 -10.78 8.75 -10.03
CA GLY A 102 -12.06 8.07 -10.19
C GLY A 102 -12.94 8.35 -8.97
N VAL A 103 -12.49 7.86 -7.81
CA VAL A 103 -13.12 8.08 -6.50
C VAL A 103 -12.13 8.77 -5.56
N LEU A 104 -12.54 9.89 -4.98
CA LEU A 104 -11.78 10.66 -3.99
C LEU A 104 -12.55 10.76 -2.68
N ILE A 105 -11.96 10.27 -1.59
CA ILE A 105 -12.53 10.33 -0.24
C ILE A 105 -11.53 11.05 0.66
N THR A 106 -11.93 12.12 1.33
CA THR A 106 -11.05 12.94 2.17
C THR A 106 -11.58 13.14 3.58
N ASN A 107 -10.69 13.35 4.55
CA ASN A 107 -11.02 13.76 5.94
C ASN A 107 -12.08 12.88 6.62
N SER A 108 -12.15 11.60 6.25
CA SER A 108 -13.24 10.71 6.63
C SER A 108 -12.77 9.62 7.60
N THR A 109 -13.68 9.04 8.37
CA THR A 109 -13.34 8.01 9.38
C THR A 109 -14.23 6.78 9.23
N LYS A 110 -13.66 5.58 9.32
CA LYS A 110 -14.38 4.32 9.13
C LYS A 110 -15.05 4.30 7.75
N ILE A 111 -14.24 4.08 6.73
CA ILE A 111 -14.69 4.02 5.34
C ILE A 111 -14.41 2.63 4.80
N ARG A 112 -15.43 2.03 4.19
CA ARG A 112 -15.32 0.73 3.54
C ARG A 112 -15.72 0.84 2.07
N VAL A 113 -14.87 0.36 1.17
CA VAL A 113 -15.20 0.15 -0.24
C VAL A 113 -15.08 -1.34 -0.53
N GLU A 114 -16.15 -1.94 -1.07
CA GLU A 114 -16.23 -3.39 -1.23
C GLU A 114 -16.88 -3.82 -2.54
N GLY A 115 -16.32 -4.86 -3.18
CA GLY A 115 -17.02 -5.63 -4.21
C GLY A 115 -17.34 -4.83 -5.48
N LEU A 116 -16.43 -3.99 -5.94
CA LEU A 116 -16.57 -3.24 -7.20
C LEU A 116 -15.21 -3.02 -7.87
N THR A 117 -15.23 -2.68 -9.15
CA THR A 117 -14.03 -2.29 -9.90
C THR A 117 -14.15 -0.83 -10.36
N ILE A 118 -13.11 -0.04 -10.15
CA ILE A 118 -12.95 1.29 -10.73
C ILE A 118 -11.99 1.17 -11.91
N ARG A 119 -12.37 1.68 -13.09
CA ARG A 119 -11.53 1.56 -14.28
C ARG A 119 -11.40 2.84 -15.08
N ASP A 120 -10.27 2.95 -15.76
CA ASP A 120 -9.98 3.96 -16.78
C ASP A 120 -10.12 5.42 -16.31
N SER A 121 -9.80 5.70 -15.03
CA SER A 121 -9.68 7.07 -14.53
C SER A 121 -8.51 7.79 -15.21
N LYS A 122 -8.63 9.11 -15.38
CA LYS A 122 -7.55 9.94 -15.96
C LYS A 122 -6.30 10.00 -15.09
N GLY A 123 -6.48 10.02 -13.78
CA GLY A 123 -5.45 9.95 -12.74
C GLY A 123 -5.77 8.76 -11.83
N ASP A 124 -5.66 8.96 -10.51
CA ASP A 124 -5.76 7.88 -9.52
C ASP A 124 -7.13 7.19 -9.52
N ALA A 125 -7.20 5.88 -9.31
CA ALA A 125 -8.48 5.17 -9.37
C ALA A 125 -9.31 5.34 -8.08
N LEU A 126 -8.81 4.87 -6.93
CA LEU A 126 -9.44 5.00 -5.62
C LEU A 126 -8.49 5.65 -4.63
N LYS A 127 -8.76 6.91 -4.30
CA LYS A 127 -7.94 7.70 -3.40
C LYS A 127 -8.65 8.01 -2.10
N THR A 128 -8.04 7.62 -0.99
CA THR A 128 -8.44 8.07 0.35
C THR A 128 -7.32 8.91 0.95
N ARG A 129 -7.63 10.13 1.37
CA ARG A 129 -6.63 11.05 1.91
C ARG A 129 -7.03 11.61 3.26
N ASP A 130 -6.09 11.65 4.19
CA ASP A 130 -6.32 12.19 5.54
C ASP A 130 -7.48 11.46 6.25
N CYS A 131 -7.56 10.13 6.07
CA CYS A 131 -8.63 9.28 6.61
C CYS A 131 -8.15 8.38 7.77
N ASN A 132 -9.05 8.02 8.67
CA ASN A 132 -8.79 7.06 9.76
C ASN A 132 -9.67 5.83 9.64
N THR A 133 -9.10 4.63 9.72
CA THR A 133 -9.76 3.34 9.52
C THR A 133 -10.38 3.25 8.12
N VAL A 134 -9.61 2.75 7.15
CA VAL A 134 -10.03 2.61 5.76
C VAL A 134 -9.90 1.15 5.36
N SER A 135 -10.96 0.56 4.81
CA SER A 135 -10.98 -0.83 4.36
C SER A 135 -11.35 -0.92 2.88
N PHE A 136 -10.46 -1.49 2.07
CA PHE A 136 -10.73 -1.89 0.70
C PHE A 136 -10.79 -3.41 0.65
N VAL A 137 -11.95 -3.97 0.30
CA VAL A 137 -12.15 -5.42 0.31
C VAL A 137 -12.74 -5.88 -1.01
N SER A 138 -12.06 -6.78 -1.70
CA SER A 138 -12.51 -7.25 -3.02
C SER A 138 -12.75 -6.08 -4.00
N VAL A 139 -11.82 -5.12 -4.06
CA VAL A 139 -11.87 -3.95 -4.96
C VAL A 139 -10.90 -4.15 -6.13
N GLY A 140 -11.37 -3.88 -7.35
CA GLY A 140 -10.54 -3.84 -8.55
C GLY A 140 -10.18 -2.41 -8.96
N THR A 141 -8.94 -2.19 -9.42
CA THR A 141 -8.53 -0.96 -10.11
C THR A 141 -7.83 -1.31 -11.42
N VAL A 142 -8.32 -0.78 -12.54
CA VAL A 142 -7.88 -1.27 -13.87
C VAL A 142 -7.77 -0.13 -14.87
N TRP A 143 -6.63 -0.03 -15.56
CA TRP A 143 -6.57 0.64 -16.87
C TRP A 143 -6.69 -0.42 -17.95
N SER A 144 -7.81 -0.43 -18.68
CA SER A 144 -8.26 -1.55 -19.50
C SER A 144 -7.49 -1.73 -20.82
N GLY A 145 -6.65 -0.76 -21.18
CA GLY A 145 -5.72 -0.86 -22.31
C GLY A 145 -4.36 -1.44 -21.91
N GLU A 146 -3.45 -1.53 -22.89
CA GLU A 146 -2.06 -1.89 -22.59
C GLU A 146 -1.43 -0.90 -21.59
N PRO A 147 -0.70 -1.37 -20.57
CA PRO A 147 -0.02 -0.51 -19.62
C PRO A 147 0.94 0.46 -20.31
N ARG A 148 0.78 1.75 -19.99
CA ARG A 148 1.49 2.86 -20.65
C ARG A 148 1.60 4.06 -19.72
N MET A 149 2.52 4.96 -20.06
CA MET A 149 2.85 6.12 -19.22
C MET A 149 1.70 7.12 -19.03
N GLU A 150 0.69 7.11 -19.90
CA GLU A 150 -0.48 7.99 -19.81
C GLU A 150 -1.62 7.43 -18.94
N ASN A 151 -1.48 6.21 -18.43
CA ASN A 151 -2.42 5.69 -17.44
C ASN A 151 -2.30 6.50 -16.13
N GLY A 152 -3.28 6.35 -15.25
CA GLY A 152 -3.23 6.97 -13.93
C GLY A 152 -2.11 6.39 -13.07
N ALA A 153 -1.63 7.20 -12.13
CA ALA A 153 -0.46 6.86 -11.33
C ALA A 153 -0.77 5.73 -10.34
N TYR A 154 -1.83 5.88 -9.54
CA TYR A 154 -2.11 4.97 -8.43
C TYR A 154 -3.48 4.29 -8.55
N GLY A 155 -3.52 2.97 -8.43
CA GLY A 155 -4.76 2.20 -8.39
C GLY A 155 -5.49 2.40 -7.06
N LEU A 156 -5.11 1.64 -6.05
CA LEU A 156 -5.53 1.88 -4.66
C LEU A 156 -4.55 2.87 -4.01
N TYR A 157 -5.07 3.96 -3.44
CA TYR A 157 -4.24 5.07 -2.95
C TYR A 157 -4.73 5.65 -1.61
N PRO A 158 -4.59 4.92 -0.49
CA PRO A 158 -4.57 5.52 0.83
C PRO A 158 -3.30 6.35 1.06
N VAL A 159 -3.50 7.61 1.49
CA VAL A 159 -2.40 8.52 1.81
C VAL A 159 -2.72 9.38 3.01
N LEU A 160 -1.75 9.55 3.90
CA LEU A 160 -1.97 10.23 5.19
C LEU A 160 -3.07 9.56 6.01
N CYS A 161 -3.16 8.23 5.92
CA CYS A 161 -4.17 7.46 6.60
C CYS A 161 -3.63 6.78 7.87
N THR A 162 -4.54 6.31 8.71
CA THR A 162 -4.24 5.38 9.81
C THR A 162 -5.19 4.19 9.75
N GLU A 163 -4.72 2.99 10.11
CA GLU A 163 -5.52 1.75 10.10
C GLU A 163 -6.08 1.45 8.70
N VAL A 164 -5.16 1.17 7.77
CA VAL A 164 -5.47 0.87 6.37
C VAL A 164 -5.50 -0.64 6.16
N TYR A 165 -6.65 -1.18 5.75
CA TYR A 165 -6.86 -2.59 5.48
C TYR A 165 -7.18 -2.81 4.00
N ILE A 166 -6.33 -3.56 3.30
CA ILE A 166 -6.51 -3.91 1.89
C ILE A 166 -6.49 -5.43 1.78
N ASP A 167 -7.59 -6.02 1.30
CA ASP A 167 -7.80 -7.47 1.28
C ASP A 167 -8.54 -7.92 0.00
N ASP A 168 -8.09 -9.01 -0.62
CA ASP A 168 -8.65 -9.58 -1.88
C ASP A 168 -8.78 -8.56 -3.03
N CYS A 169 -7.89 -7.56 -3.07
CA CYS A 169 -7.93 -6.52 -4.09
C CYS A 169 -7.18 -6.93 -5.37
N TYR A 170 -7.50 -6.25 -6.46
CA TYR A 170 -6.85 -6.43 -7.76
C TYR A 170 -6.44 -5.08 -8.34
N ALA A 171 -5.20 -4.97 -8.84
CA ALA A 171 -4.71 -3.74 -9.45
C ALA A 171 -3.93 -4.03 -10.75
N TYR A 172 -4.32 -3.37 -11.83
CA TYR A 172 -3.72 -3.53 -13.15
C TYR A 172 -3.47 -2.23 -13.91
N GLY A 173 -2.26 -2.10 -14.45
CA GLY A 173 -1.90 -1.12 -15.48
C GLY A 173 -1.59 0.28 -14.97
N ALA A 174 -1.35 0.45 -13.66
CA ALA A 174 -0.98 1.73 -13.07
C ALA A 174 0.40 2.19 -13.56
N SER A 175 0.55 3.47 -13.90
CA SER A 175 1.82 4.05 -14.36
C SER A 175 2.83 4.28 -13.24
N ASP A 176 2.40 4.16 -11.99
CA ASP A 176 3.24 4.26 -10.80
C ASP A 176 3.08 3.00 -9.95
N ALA A 177 1.99 2.88 -9.17
CA ALA A 177 1.76 1.71 -8.32
C ALA A 177 0.32 1.18 -8.40
N GLY A 178 0.17 -0.14 -8.53
CA GLY A 178 -1.13 -0.79 -8.53
C GLY A 178 -1.83 -0.62 -7.18
N ILE A 179 -1.13 -1.03 -6.11
CA ILE A 179 -1.55 -0.82 -4.72
C ILE A 179 -0.51 0.07 -4.06
N TYR A 180 -0.87 1.29 -3.72
CA TYR A 180 0.01 2.26 -3.09
C TYR A 180 -0.48 2.61 -1.69
N VAL A 181 0.39 2.62 -0.70
CA VAL A 181 0.10 3.16 0.63
C VAL A 181 1.17 4.15 1.05
N GLY A 182 0.80 5.43 1.13
CA GLY A 182 1.74 6.52 1.36
C GLY A 182 1.54 7.25 2.67
N GLN A 183 2.61 7.64 3.35
CA GLN A 183 2.57 8.52 4.53
C GLN A 183 1.52 8.06 5.58
N SER A 184 1.36 6.75 5.76
CA SER A 184 0.30 6.17 6.59
C SER A 184 0.87 5.45 7.81
N ASP A 185 0.00 5.00 8.73
CA ASP A 185 0.40 4.22 9.91
C ASP A 185 -0.59 3.06 10.15
N LYS A 186 -0.08 1.90 10.56
CA LYS A 186 -0.84 0.65 10.76
C LYS A 186 -1.55 0.22 9.49
N VAL A 187 -0.83 -0.53 8.67
CA VAL A 187 -1.28 -0.94 7.34
C VAL A 187 -1.24 -2.47 7.25
N ILE A 188 -2.28 -3.06 6.68
CA ILE A 188 -2.34 -4.46 6.31
C ILE A 188 -2.73 -4.52 4.83
N VAL A 189 -1.85 -5.10 4.00
CA VAL A 189 -2.12 -5.41 2.59
C VAL A 189 -1.97 -6.91 2.39
N LYS A 190 -3.08 -7.60 2.09
CA LYS A 190 -3.05 -9.06 1.95
C LYS A 190 -3.99 -9.63 0.90
N ASN A 191 -3.75 -10.90 0.54
CA ASN A 191 -4.56 -11.69 -0.38
C ASN A 191 -4.83 -10.99 -1.72
N SER A 192 -4.01 -10.01 -2.10
CA SER A 192 -4.27 -9.14 -3.23
C SER A 192 -3.38 -9.51 -4.42
N VAL A 193 -3.83 -9.16 -5.61
CA VAL A 193 -3.14 -9.41 -6.86
C VAL A 193 -2.77 -8.08 -7.50
N ALA A 194 -1.48 -7.88 -7.77
CA ALA A 194 -0.99 -6.72 -8.50
C ALA A 194 -0.22 -7.17 -9.74
N GLU A 195 -0.71 -6.83 -10.93
CA GLU A 195 -0.07 -7.20 -12.18
C GLU A 195 -0.02 -6.07 -13.22
N GLY A 196 0.97 -6.10 -14.09
CA GLY A 196 1.05 -5.16 -15.21
C GLY A 196 1.36 -3.70 -14.83
N ASN A 197 1.78 -3.44 -13.58
CA ASN A 197 2.07 -2.09 -13.08
C ASN A 197 3.57 -1.76 -13.18
N VAL A 198 3.96 -0.52 -12.87
CA VAL A 198 5.38 -0.25 -12.59
C VAL A 198 5.75 -0.88 -11.25
N ALA A 199 5.18 -0.40 -10.15
CA ALA A 199 5.21 -1.08 -8.86
C ALA A 199 3.92 -1.90 -8.68
N GLY A 200 4.04 -3.19 -8.35
CA GLY A 200 2.86 -3.97 -7.96
C GLY A 200 2.23 -3.40 -6.70
N ILE A 201 3.00 -3.44 -5.61
CA ILE A 201 2.64 -2.88 -4.30
C ILE A 201 3.75 -1.92 -3.86
N GLU A 202 3.39 -0.71 -3.42
CA GLU A 202 4.32 0.26 -2.86
C GLU A 202 3.88 0.73 -1.47
N ILE A 203 4.80 0.65 -0.51
CA ILE A 203 4.68 1.18 0.84
C ILE A 203 5.65 2.36 0.95
N GLU A 204 5.14 3.59 0.84
CA GLU A 204 5.94 4.81 0.82
C GLU A 204 5.79 5.59 2.14
N ASN A 205 6.90 5.97 2.78
CA ASN A 205 6.91 6.85 3.96
C ASN A 205 5.92 6.43 5.08
N THR A 206 5.67 5.12 5.19
CA THR A 206 4.62 4.53 6.02
C THR A 206 5.21 3.75 7.18
N THR A 207 4.56 3.82 8.34
CA THR A 207 4.98 3.13 9.57
C THR A 207 4.09 1.95 9.91
N ASN A 208 4.66 0.88 10.45
CA ASN A 208 3.93 -0.31 10.93
C ASN A 208 3.04 -0.91 9.82
N ALA A 209 3.66 -1.57 8.84
CA ALA A 209 2.95 -2.15 7.71
C ALA A 209 3.25 -3.65 7.55
N ASP A 210 2.19 -4.43 7.36
CA ASP A 210 2.26 -5.85 7.01
C ASP A 210 1.78 -6.04 5.56
N VAL A 211 2.66 -6.59 4.72
CA VAL A 211 2.38 -6.90 3.32
C VAL A 211 2.60 -8.39 3.10
N PHE A 212 1.52 -9.16 2.99
CA PHE A 212 1.62 -10.62 2.97
C PHE A 212 0.53 -11.35 2.21
N ASP A 213 0.77 -12.61 1.84
CA ASP A 213 -0.17 -13.44 1.07
C ASP A 213 -0.60 -12.81 -0.27
N ASN A 214 0.22 -11.91 -0.85
CA ASN A 214 -0.08 -11.28 -2.13
C ASN A 214 0.58 -12.01 -3.29
N GLU A 215 -0.05 -11.90 -4.46
CA GLU A 215 0.51 -12.29 -5.75
C GLU A 215 0.94 -11.03 -6.52
N ALA A 216 2.22 -10.91 -6.86
CA ALA A 216 2.73 -9.77 -7.61
C ALA A 216 3.56 -10.24 -8.81
N PHE A 217 3.04 -10.03 -10.02
CA PHE A 217 3.68 -10.52 -11.24
C PHE A 217 3.51 -9.62 -12.47
N ASP A 218 4.40 -9.76 -13.45
CA ASP A 218 4.39 -8.94 -14.67
C ASP A 218 4.40 -7.42 -14.39
N ASN A 219 4.92 -7.01 -13.23
CA ASN A 219 5.22 -5.62 -12.91
C ASN A 219 6.67 -5.28 -13.30
N THR A 220 7.09 -4.02 -13.13
CA THR A 220 8.53 -3.68 -13.18
C THR A 220 9.23 -4.12 -11.89
N GLY A 221 8.62 -3.81 -10.75
CA GLY A 221 9.00 -4.33 -9.43
C GLY A 221 7.77 -4.83 -8.68
N ALA A 222 7.89 -5.96 -7.98
CA ALA A 222 6.75 -6.58 -7.30
C ALA A 222 6.32 -5.78 -6.07
N ILE A 223 7.23 -5.61 -5.09
CA ILE A 223 6.96 -4.91 -3.83
C ILE A 223 8.05 -3.87 -3.56
N LEU A 224 7.65 -2.60 -3.37
CA LEU A 224 8.54 -1.49 -3.08
C LEU A 224 8.28 -0.98 -1.65
N VAL A 225 9.34 -0.78 -0.88
CA VAL A 225 9.29 -0.22 0.48
C VAL A 225 10.19 1.01 0.50
N PHE A 226 9.59 2.18 0.28
CA PHE A 226 10.30 3.42 -0.02
C PHE A 226 10.15 4.43 1.12
N ASP A 227 11.21 5.19 1.37
CA ASP A 227 11.19 6.37 2.23
C ASP A 227 11.87 7.51 1.48
N LEU A 228 11.11 8.53 1.13
CA LEU A 228 11.53 9.65 0.28
C LEU A 228 11.61 10.97 1.06
N PRO A 229 12.51 11.89 0.67
CA PRO A 229 12.60 13.21 1.29
C PRO A 229 11.44 14.14 0.90
N GLY A 230 11.23 15.21 1.68
CA GLY A 230 10.31 16.29 1.35
C GLY A 230 8.84 15.99 1.66
N LEU A 231 8.58 14.92 2.41
CA LEU A 231 7.24 14.48 2.80
C LEU A 231 6.97 14.76 4.28
N THR A 232 5.72 14.55 4.71
CA THR A 232 5.30 14.91 6.08
C THR A 232 5.53 13.81 7.11
N LYS A 233 5.80 12.58 6.63
CA LYS A 233 6.09 11.40 7.44
C LYS A 233 7.30 10.66 6.85
N TYR A 234 7.92 9.81 7.66
CA TYR A 234 8.99 8.90 7.26
C TYR A 234 8.63 7.48 7.70
N GLY A 235 8.99 6.51 6.89
CA GLY A 235 8.61 5.12 7.08
C GLY A 235 9.53 4.33 8.00
N SER A 236 8.96 3.33 8.67
CA SER A 236 9.70 2.32 9.43
C SER A 236 8.81 1.13 9.80
N SER A 237 9.40 0.01 10.22
CA SER A 237 8.67 -1.15 10.75
C SER A 237 7.74 -1.77 9.70
N VAL A 238 8.31 -2.25 8.60
CA VAL A 238 7.56 -2.88 7.49
C VAL A 238 7.92 -4.36 7.41
N ARG A 239 6.93 -5.24 7.47
CA ARG A 239 7.09 -6.68 7.27
C ARG A 239 6.54 -7.06 5.90
N VAL A 240 7.39 -7.65 5.07
CA VAL A 240 7.04 -8.17 3.74
C VAL A 240 7.20 -9.69 3.79
N PHE A 241 6.12 -10.44 3.83
CA PHE A 241 6.22 -11.88 4.07
C PHE A 241 5.20 -12.74 3.37
N ASN A 242 5.56 -13.99 3.09
CA ASN A 242 4.69 -14.97 2.42
C ASN A 242 4.02 -14.46 1.14
N ASN A 243 4.67 -13.55 0.41
CA ASN A 243 4.22 -13.11 -0.91
C ASN A 243 4.83 -14.00 -1.99
N ASN A 244 4.10 -14.17 -3.08
CA ASN A 244 4.60 -14.78 -4.30
C ASN A 244 4.87 -13.68 -5.35
N CYS A 245 6.14 -13.39 -5.55
CA CYS A 245 6.62 -12.30 -6.39
C CYS A 245 7.37 -12.87 -7.60
N HIS A 246 6.71 -13.01 -8.74
CA HIS A 246 7.27 -13.73 -9.88
C HIS A 246 7.13 -13.00 -11.21
N ASP A 247 8.03 -13.26 -12.16
CA ASP A 247 7.96 -12.70 -13.52
C ASP A 247 7.82 -11.17 -13.58
N ASN A 248 8.34 -10.41 -12.60
CA ASN A 248 8.23 -8.94 -12.56
C ASN A 248 9.26 -8.30 -13.51
N ASN A 249 9.17 -8.64 -14.78
CA ASN A 249 10.14 -8.32 -15.82
C ASN A 249 9.64 -7.27 -16.82
N ARG A 250 8.49 -6.64 -16.54
CA ARG A 250 7.89 -5.63 -17.41
C ARG A 250 8.81 -4.42 -17.53
N LYS A 251 8.89 -3.86 -18.73
CA LYS A 251 9.63 -2.62 -18.97
C LYS A 251 9.00 -1.49 -18.13
N ASN A 252 9.85 -0.75 -17.42
CA ASN A 252 9.42 0.44 -16.69
C ASN A 252 8.80 1.46 -17.63
N PHE A 253 7.57 1.88 -17.33
CA PHE A 253 6.79 2.85 -18.11
C PHE A 253 6.34 4.05 -17.27
N ALA A 254 6.93 4.24 -16.08
CA ALA A 254 6.63 5.39 -15.26
C ALA A 254 7.04 6.69 -15.98
N PRO A 255 6.30 7.79 -15.77
CA PRO A 255 6.71 9.09 -16.27
C PRO A 255 8.12 9.47 -15.80
N GLU A 256 8.90 10.07 -16.71
CA GLU A 256 10.25 10.55 -16.40
C GLU A 256 10.20 11.58 -15.27
N GLY A 257 11.08 11.41 -14.27
CA GLY A 257 11.16 12.26 -13.08
C GLY A 257 10.49 11.67 -11.84
N ASN A 258 9.58 10.69 -11.98
CA ASN A 258 9.08 9.93 -10.84
C ASN A 258 10.20 9.05 -10.27
N ILE A 259 10.24 8.85 -8.94
CA ILE A 259 11.28 8.02 -8.31
C ILE A 259 11.19 6.57 -8.80
N VAL A 260 9.97 6.03 -8.91
CA VAL A 260 9.72 4.67 -9.43
C VAL A 260 10.22 4.46 -10.86
N ALA A 261 10.45 5.51 -11.66
CA ALA A 261 11.05 5.40 -12.99
C ALA A 261 12.51 4.90 -12.96
N ASN A 262 13.12 4.85 -11.77
CA ASN A 262 14.46 4.30 -11.56
C ASN A 262 14.44 2.84 -11.07
N VAL A 263 13.26 2.25 -10.86
CA VAL A 263 13.13 0.84 -10.47
C VAL A 263 13.59 -0.05 -11.62
N PRO A 264 14.55 -0.96 -11.39
CA PRO A 264 14.93 -1.96 -12.38
C PRO A 264 13.74 -2.85 -12.72
N ALA A 265 13.48 -3.07 -14.02
CA ALA A 265 12.65 -4.20 -14.43
C ALA A 265 13.33 -5.50 -13.97
N GLY A 266 12.58 -6.44 -13.42
CA GLY A 266 13.11 -7.69 -12.86
C GLY A 266 13.35 -7.63 -11.35
N THR A 267 12.64 -6.76 -10.64
CA THR A 267 12.78 -6.57 -9.19
C THR A 267 11.71 -7.36 -8.42
N GLY A 268 12.12 -8.22 -7.49
CA GLY A 268 11.20 -8.88 -6.55
C GLY A 268 10.73 -7.92 -5.46
N CYS A 269 11.64 -7.54 -4.55
CA CYS A 269 11.40 -6.55 -3.52
C CYS A 269 12.51 -5.49 -3.53
N MET A 270 12.17 -4.21 -3.34
CA MET A 270 13.17 -3.15 -3.21
C MET A 270 12.88 -2.24 -2.03
N VAL A 271 13.87 -2.16 -1.13
CA VAL A 271 13.92 -1.19 -0.05
C VAL A 271 14.71 0.03 -0.52
N LEU A 272 14.10 1.20 -0.45
CA LEU A 272 14.76 2.48 -0.75
C LEU A 272 14.76 3.36 0.50
N SER A 273 15.89 3.39 1.20
CA SER A 273 16.13 4.23 2.39
C SER A 273 15.20 4.03 3.59
N THR A 274 14.24 3.10 3.54
CA THR A 274 13.37 2.78 4.68
C THR A 274 14.15 2.03 5.77
N LYS A 275 13.69 2.19 7.01
CA LYS A 275 14.27 1.55 8.20
C LYS A 275 13.39 0.45 8.73
N ASP A 276 14.01 -0.47 9.47
CA ASP A 276 13.32 -1.53 10.19
C ASP A 276 12.38 -2.29 9.24
N VAL A 277 12.96 -2.94 8.23
CA VAL A 277 12.22 -3.72 7.23
C VAL A 277 12.61 -5.19 7.35
N GLU A 278 11.63 -6.06 7.50
CA GLU A 278 11.79 -7.50 7.60
C GLU A 278 11.19 -8.16 6.35
N ILE A 279 11.99 -8.94 5.63
CA ILE A 279 11.61 -9.60 4.37
C ILE A 279 11.81 -11.10 4.56
N PHE A 280 10.71 -11.86 4.68
CA PHE A 280 10.79 -13.27 5.06
C PHE A 280 9.72 -14.16 4.47
N GLU A 281 10.04 -15.45 4.29
CA GLU A 281 9.09 -16.46 3.76
C GLU A 281 8.48 -16.11 2.40
N ASN A 282 9.06 -15.17 1.64
CA ASN A 282 8.59 -14.84 0.30
C ASN A 282 9.13 -15.83 -0.73
N THR A 283 8.38 -16.00 -1.81
CA THR A 283 8.85 -16.67 -3.02
C THR A 283 9.17 -15.62 -4.08
N PHE A 284 10.44 -15.52 -4.46
CA PHE A 284 10.89 -14.69 -5.57
C PHE A 284 11.27 -15.59 -6.74
N ASP A 285 10.45 -15.61 -7.79
CA ASP A 285 10.59 -16.58 -8.89
C ASP A 285 10.72 -15.89 -10.26
N GLU A 286 11.68 -16.30 -11.08
CA GLU A 286 11.86 -15.83 -12.48
C GLU A 286 11.98 -14.30 -12.70
N ASN A 287 12.24 -13.52 -11.65
CA ASN A 287 12.65 -12.12 -11.76
C ASN A 287 14.06 -12.03 -12.38
N ASN A 288 14.33 -11.00 -13.20
CA ASN A 288 15.53 -10.97 -14.04
C ASN A 288 16.62 -9.95 -13.67
N PHE A 289 16.45 -9.15 -12.60
CA PHE A 289 17.47 -8.20 -12.13
C PHE A 289 17.93 -8.46 -10.69
N ALA A 290 17.01 -8.50 -9.72
CA ALA A 290 17.34 -8.91 -8.36
C ALA A 290 16.08 -9.33 -7.59
N SER A 291 16.18 -10.35 -6.75
CA SER A 291 15.08 -10.76 -5.90
C SER A 291 14.83 -9.76 -4.77
N VAL A 292 15.90 -9.27 -4.12
CA VAL A 292 15.84 -8.24 -3.09
C VAL A 292 16.90 -7.17 -3.36
N ILE A 293 16.47 -5.90 -3.36
CA ILE A 293 17.34 -4.73 -3.48
C ILE A 293 17.27 -3.92 -2.18
N VAL A 294 18.43 -3.54 -1.63
CA VAL A 294 18.51 -2.51 -0.59
C VAL A 294 19.35 -1.36 -1.11
N ALA A 295 18.70 -0.22 -1.32
CA ALA A 295 19.30 0.96 -1.89
C ALA A 295 19.10 2.18 -1.01
N ASN A 296 19.98 3.15 -1.21
CA ASN A 296 19.95 4.47 -0.62
C ASN A 296 19.48 5.47 -1.69
N TYR A 297 18.53 6.33 -1.32
CA TYR A 297 18.02 7.40 -2.16
C TYR A 297 19.12 8.28 -2.77
N LEU A 298 20.25 8.47 -2.07
CA LEU A 298 21.37 9.27 -2.58
C LEU A 298 22.05 8.68 -3.83
N LEU A 299 21.84 7.39 -4.12
CA LEU A 299 22.26 6.78 -5.38
C LEU A 299 21.46 7.32 -6.57
N ILE A 300 20.19 7.64 -6.35
CA ILE A 300 19.26 8.18 -7.36
C ILE A 300 19.38 9.70 -7.41
N ASN A 301 19.34 10.35 -6.25
CA ASN A 301 19.39 11.80 -6.13
C ASN A 301 20.28 12.23 -4.96
N GLN A 302 21.46 12.77 -5.29
CA GLN A 302 22.45 13.24 -4.32
C GLN A 302 22.02 14.49 -3.53
N GLN A 303 20.90 15.12 -3.90
CA GLN A 303 20.37 16.33 -3.26
C GLN A 303 19.00 16.04 -2.64
N ALA A 304 18.99 15.44 -1.45
CA ALA A 304 17.74 15.15 -0.74
C ALA A 304 17.06 16.40 -0.14
N ASN A 305 17.77 17.54 -0.02
CA ASN A 305 17.24 18.87 0.41
C ASN A 305 16.20 18.86 1.54
N ASP A 306 16.29 17.92 2.48
CA ASP A 306 15.38 17.73 3.60
C ASP A 306 16.23 17.47 4.87
N PRO A 307 16.21 18.37 5.86
CA PRO A 307 17.03 18.24 7.07
C PRO A 307 16.51 17.17 8.05
N LEU A 308 15.27 16.71 7.89
CA LEU A 308 14.67 15.67 8.74
C LEU A 308 14.79 14.27 8.12
N TYR A 309 15.04 14.20 6.82
CA TYR A 309 15.23 12.94 6.10
C TYR A 309 16.58 12.29 6.43
N ASN A 310 16.52 11.01 6.77
CA ASN A 310 17.71 10.18 6.93
C ASN A 310 17.73 9.14 5.80
N PRO A 311 18.63 9.29 4.80
CA PRO A 311 18.62 8.45 3.62
C PRO A 311 19.22 7.06 3.85
N PHE A 312 19.75 6.77 5.04
CA PHE A 312 20.50 5.54 5.27
C PHE A 312 19.57 4.41 5.75
N PRO A 313 19.36 3.35 4.94
CA PRO A 313 18.57 2.20 5.39
C PRO A 313 19.28 1.48 6.54
N SER A 314 18.52 1.08 7.53
CA SER A 314 19.03 0.42 8.75
C SER A 314 17.97 -0.44 9.40
N GLY A 315 18.37 -1.50 10.09
CA GLY A 315 17.42 -2.43 10.72
C GLY A 315 16.80 -3.40 9.71
N ILE A 316 17.44 -3.60 8.56
CA ILE A 316 16.95 -4.52 7.53
C ILE A 316 17.25 -5.95 7.95
N TYR A 317 16.27 -6.84 7.82
CA TYR A 317 16.42 -8.26 8.09
C TYR A 317 15.83 -9.10 6.95
N ILE A 318 16.65 -9.91 6.30
CA ILE A 318 16.28 -10.75 5.16
C ILE A 318 16.55 -12.20 5.54
N HIS A 319 15.53 -13.04 5.58
CA HIS A 319 15.68 -14.44 5.99
C HIS A 319 14.57 -15.33 5.46
N ASP A 320 14.83 -16.63 5.34
CA ASP A 320 13.84 -17.64 5.01
C ASP A 320 13.06 -17.40 3.69
N ASN A 321 13.63 -16.67 2.73
CA ASN A 321 13.01 -16.51 1.41
C ASN A 321 13.51 -17.59 0.44
N SER A 322 12.73 -17.81 -0.62
CA SER A 322 13.13 -18.69 -1.73
C SER A 322 13.37 -17.89 -3.01
N TYR A 323 14.36 -18.33 -3.79
CA TYR A 323 14.88 -17.57 -4.93
C TYR A 323 15.04 -18.46 -6.16
N THR A 324 14.48 -18.02 -7.27
CA THR A 324 14.94 -18.38 -8.61
C THR A 324 15.09 -17.10 -9.43
N MET A 325 15.99 -17.13 -10.41
CA MET A 325 16.24 -16.01 -11.31
C MET A 325 16.13 -16.50 -12.75
N SER A 326 15.50 -15.70 -13.59
CA SER A 326 15.54 -15.94 -15.03
C SER A 326 16.87 -15.47 -15.61
N ALA A 327 17.30 -16.08 -16.72
CA ALA A 327 18.70 -16.00 -17.14
C ALA A 327 19.12 -14.66 -17.77
N ASN A 328 18.19 -13.86 -18.31
CA ASN A 328 18.53 -12.63 -19.05
C ASN A 328 17.55 -11.49 -18.76
N ILE A 329 18.11 -10.30 -18.53
CA ILE A 329 17.36 -9.05 -18.60
C ILE A 329 16.88 -8.86 -20.05
N THR A 330 15.57 -8.92 -20.26
CA THR A 330 14.93 -8.76 -21.57
C THR A 330 14.39 -7.35 -21.81
N ALA A 331 14.02 -6.66 -20.73
CA ALA A 331 13.48 -5.32 -20.78
C ALA A 331 14.58 -4.26 -20.91
N GLU A 332 14.24 -3.14 -21.55
CA GLU A 332 15.06 -1.94 -21.51
C GLU A 332 15.05 -1.36 -20.09
N GLN A 333 16.24 -1.19 -19.52
CA GLN A 333 16.42 -0.71 -18.15
C GLN A 333 16.57 0.83 -18.09
N PRO A 334 16.24 1.48 -16.97
CA PRO A 334 16.59 2.88 -16.74
C PRO A 334 18.10 3.13 -16.87
N ALA A 335 18.51 4.35 -17.23
CA ALA A 335 19.91 4.66 -17.57
C ALA A 335 20.91 4.34 -16.45
N LEU A 336 20.57 4.65 -15.19
CA LEU A 336 21.38 4.28 -14.03
C LEU A 336 21.53 2.75 -13.94
N ILE A 337 20.43 2.02 -14.11
CA ILE A 337 20.40 0.56 -14.01
C ILE A 337 21.22 -0.09 -15.13
N GLN A 338 21.19 0.45 -16.35
CA GLN A 338 22.07 -0.01 -17.42
C GLN A 338 23.56 0.10 -17.05
N GLN A 339 23.95 1.16 -16.34
CA GLN A 339 25.33 1.31 -15.84
C GLN A 339 25.65 0.25 -14.79
N LEU A 340 24.73 -0.03 -13.86
CA LEU A 340 24.90 -1.07 -12.85
C LEU A 340 25.04 -2.46 -13.46
N VAL A 341 24.23 -2.80 -14.47
CA VAL A 341 24.37 -4.03 -15.24
C VAL A 341 25.76 -4.11 -15.90
N GLY A 342 26.25 -2.99 -16.45
CA GLY A 342 27.60 -2.88 -16.99
C GLY A 342 28.68 -3.15 -15.95
N VAL A 343 28.55 -2.60 -14.73
CA VAL A 343 29.46 -2.86 -13.60
C VAL A 343 29.47 -4.34 -13.26
N LEU A 344 28.32 -4.99 -13.09
CA LEU A 344 28.25 -6.44 -12.84
C LEU A 344 28.97 -7.24 -13.95
N GLY A 345 28.80 -6.84 -15.21
CA GLY A 345 29.49 -7.42 -16.35
C GLY A 345 31.02 -7.31 -16.30
N LEU A 346 31.57 -6.20 -15.78
CA LEU A 346 33.02 -6.04 -15.59
C LEU A 346 33.60 -7.06 -14.59
N TYR A 347 32.79 -7.48 -13.62
CA TYR A 347 33.13 -8.51 -12.64
C TYR A 347 32.73 -9.93 -13.08
N GLN A 348 32.16 -10.09 -14.28
CA GLN A 348 31.63 -11.36 -14.77
C GLN A 348 30.55 -11.95 -13.84
N LEU A 349 29.78 -11.08 -13.18
CA LEU A 349 28.70 -11.46 -12.28
C LEU A 349 27.39 -11.58 -13.04
N SER A 350 26.59 -12.57 -12.66
CA SER A 350 25.17 -12.63 -13.01
C SER A 350 24.37 -11.68 -12.11
N GLN A 351 23.11 -11.48 -12.47
CA GLN A 351 22.15 -10.79 -11.61
C GLN A 351 21.98 -11.56 -10.28
N PRO A 352 22.14 -10.92 -9.11
CA PRO A 352 22.15 -11.61 -7.83
C PRO A 352 20.73 -11.80 -7.25
N HIS A 353 20.60 -12.68 -6.27
CA HIS A 353 19.37 -12.75 -5.46
C HIS A 353 19.24 -11.50 -4.59
N ILE A 354 20.34 -11.11 -3.93
CA ILE A 354 20.38 -9.94 -3.04
C ILE A 354 21.38 -8.92 -3.57
N PHE A 355 20.89 -7.71 -3.86
CA PHE A 355 21.69 -6.58 -4.32
C PHE A 355 21.62 -5.46 -3.29
N ILE A 356 22.78 -4.98 -2.82
CA ILE A 356 22.85 -3.77 -1.98
C ILE A 356 23.77 -2.75 -2.62
N ASP A 357 23.41 -1.47 -2.53
CA ASP A 357 24.25 -0.40 -3.10
C ASP A 357 25.51 -0.12 -2.26
N GLY A 358 25.50 -0.47 -0.97
CA GLY A 358 26.59 -0.27 -0.03
C GLY A 358 26.65 1.12 0.62
N ILE A 359 25.68 2.00 0.38
CA ILE A 359 25.58 3.32 1.05
C ILE A 359 24.76 3.14 2.34
N ILE A 360 25.39 2.53 3.34
CA ILE A 360 24.77 2.14 4.60
C ILE A 360 25.55 2.69 5.81
N PRO A 361 24.93 2.88 6.99
CA PRO A 361 25.62 3.37 8.18
C PRO A 361 26.74 2.45 8.68
N GLY A 362 26.53 1.14 8.52
CA GLY A 362 27.42 0.08 8.96
C GLY A 362 26.91 -1.27 8.47
N VAL A 363 27.75 -2.30 8.46
CA VAL A 363 27.40 -3.63 7.92
C VAL A 363 26.25 -4.29 8.69
N GLU A 364 26.17 -4.04 10.01
CA GLU A 364 25.14 -4.50 10.93
C GLU A 364 23.75 -3.88 10.69
N SER A 365 23.68 -2.86 9.82
CA SER A 365 22.43 -2.22 9.41
C SER A 365 21.56 -3.14 8.56
N ILE A 366 22.17 -4.16 7.93
CA ILE A 366 21.49 -5.17 7.11
C ILE A 366 21.96 -6.54 7.61
N CYS A 367 21.02 -7.33 8.14
CA CYS A 367 21.25 -8.73 8.51
C CYS A 367 20.60 -9.66 7.50
N ILE A 368 21.34 -10.68 7.08
CA ILE A 368 20.91 -11.66 6.08
C ILE A 368 21.15 -13.07 6.60
N GLN A 369 20.08 -13.85 6.75
CA GLN A 369 20.11 -15.26 7.12
C GLN A 369 19.51 -16.10 5.99
N GLU A 370 20.29 -16.28 4.91
CA GLU A 370 19.83 -16.95 3.70
C GLU A 370 20.78 -18.09 3.31
N SER A 371 20.24 -19.31 3.27
CA SER A 371 21.00 -20.49 2.89
C SER A 371 20.91 -20.69 1.37
N ASN A 372 21.95 -20.28 0.64
CA ASN A 372 22.08 -20.36 -0.84
C ASN A 372 21.57 -19.15 -1.64
N SER A 373 21.74 -17.93 -1.13
CA SER A 373 21.56 -16.71 -1.93
C SER A 373 22.87 -16.25 -2.59
N SER A 374 22.77 -15.74 -3.83
CA SER A 374 23.85 -14.95 -4.43
C SER A 374 23.73 -13.50 -3.96
N PHE A 375 24.87 -12.85 -3.73
CA PHE A 375 24.92 -11.53 -3.12
C PHE A 375 25.86 -10.61 -3.88
N VAL A 376 25.46 -9.35 -4.01
CA VAL A 376 26.33 -8.27 -4.48
C VAL A 376 26.15 -7.06 -3.58
N ASN A 377 27.26 -6.51 -3.11
CA ASN A 377 27.37 -5.16 -2.59
C ASN A 377 28.16 -4.31 -3.59
N LEU A 378 27.50 -3.34 -4.20
CA LEU A 378 28.08 -2.44 -5.19
C LEU A 378 29.19 -1.55 -4.60
N ASN A 379 29.11 -1.26 -3.29
CA ASN A 379 29.97 -0.33 -2.58
C ASN A 379 30.05 1.05 -3.28
N ALA A 380 28.89 1.65 -3.56
CA ALA A 380 28.75 2.87 -4.35
C ALA A 380 29.40 4.13 -3.73
N LEU A 381 29.91 4.04 -2.50
CA LEU A 381 30.80 5.06 -1.94
C LEU A 381 32.14 5.13 -2.71
N ASP A 382 32.57 4.02 -3.31
CA ASP A 382 33.62 3.99 -4.32
C ASP A 382 33.03 4.33 -5.70
N GLN A 383 33.15 5.60 -6.09
CA GLN A 383 32.65 6.10 -7.38
C GLN A 383 33.33 5.48 -8.61
N THR A 384 34.42 4.72 -8.42
CA THR A 384 35.07 3.98 -9.52
C THR A 384 34.45 2.61 -9.74
N PHE A 385 33.59 2.15 -8.81
CA PHE A 385 33.02 0.80 -8.76
C PHE A 385 34.08 -0.31 -8.87
N GLN A 386 35.30 -0.07 -8.37
CA GLN A 386 36.39 -1.04 -8.38
C GLN A 386 36.39 -1.97 -7.15
N SER A 387 35.47 -1.75 -6.23
CA SER A 387 35.42 -2.41 -4.93
C SER A 387 34.11 -3.16 -4.68
N VAL A 388 33.49 -3.71 -5.74
CA VAL A 388 32.30 -4.58 -5.63
C VAL A 388 32.62 -5.82 -4.81
N LYS A 389 31.72 -6.22 -3.91
CA LYS A 389 31.86 -7.38 -3.04
C LYS A 389 30.75 -8.39 -3.29
N THR A 390 31.08 -9.67 -3.20
CA THR A 390 30.13 -10.78 -3.33
C THR A 390 30.09 -11.68 -2.09
N ASP A 391 30.98 -11.43 -1.12
CA ASP A 391 30.99 -12.12 0.16
C ASP A 391 29.89 -11.56 1.07
N ILE A 392 28.91 -12.39 1.38
CA ILE A 392 27.77 -12.05 2.23
C ILE A 392 28.09 -12.13 3.73
N SER A 393 29.24 -12.73 4.13
CA SER A 393 29.53 -13.05 5.53
C SER A 393 29.57 -11.84 6.48
N ALA A 394 29.84 -10.64 5.95
CA ALA A 394 29.77 -9.40 6.73
C ALA A 394 28.35 -9.04 7.21
N HIS A 395 27.32 -9.63 6.58
CA HIS A 395 25.90 -9.46 6.89
C HIS A 395 25.30 -10.68 7.60
N ASP A 396 26.10 -11.69 7.92
CA ASP A 396 25.67 -12.86 8.71
C ASP A 396 25.45 -12.44 10.17
N CYS A 397 24.24 -11.95 10.42
CA CYS A 397 23.75 -11.57 11.74
C CYS A 397 22.25 -11.86 11.87
N THR A 398 21.75 -11.78 13.10
CA THR A 398 20.34 -11.98 13.44
C THR A 398 19.77 -10.72 14.06
N LYS A 399 18.47 -10.48 13.88
CA LYS A 399 17.71 -9.43 14.57
C LYS A 399 16.48 -10.03 15.24
N ASP A 400 15.92 -9.30 16.20
CA ASP A 400 14.59 -9.63 16.72
C ASP A 400 13.55 -9.33 15.63
N PRO A 401 12.57 -10.22 15.40
CA PRO A 401 11.48 -9.98 14.46
C PRO A 401 10.70 -8.71 14.79
N LEU A 402 10.16 -8.05 13.76
CA LEU A 402 9.28 -6.91 13.94
C LEU A 402 7.91 -7.35 14.47
N SER A 403 7.29 -6.48 15.25
CA SER A 403 5.95 -6.72 15.80
C SER A 403 4.89 -6.78 14.70
N GLU A 404 3.89 -7.63 14.91
CA GLU A 404 2.70 -7.70 14.07
C GLU A 404 1.84 -6.44 14.16
N VAL A 405 1.27 -6.04 13.02
CA VAL A 405 0.31 -4.96 12.94
C VAL A 405 -1.08 -5.51 13.25
N GLU A 406 -1.67 -5.04 14.35
CA GLU A 406 -3.00 -5.46 14.77
C GLU A 406 -3.95 -4.27 14.89
N PHE A 407 -5.10 -4.35 14.22
CA PHE A 407 -6.28 -3.49 14.42
C PHE A 407 -7.53 -4.18 13.85
N SER A 408 -8.71 -3.73 14.27
CA SER A 408 -9.98 -4.24 13.73
C SER A 408 -10.35 -3.47 12.45
N PRO A 409 -10.50 -4.14 11.30
CA PRO A 409 -11.00 -3.48 10.09
C PRO A 409 -12.45 -3.02 10.27
N PHE A 410 -12.86 -2.03 9.46
CA PHE A 410 -14.22 -1.49 9.47
C PHE A 410 -15.16 -2.29 8.56
#